data_AF-A0A7K0XHY9-F1
#
_entry.id   AF-A0A7K0XHY9-F1
#
_cell.length_a   1.000
_cell.length_b   1.000
_cell.length_c   1.000
_cell.angle_alpha   90.00
_cell.angle_beta   90.00
_cell.angle_gamma   90.00
#
_symmetry.space_group_name_H-M   'P 1'
#
loop_
_entity.id
_entity.type
_entity.pdbx_description
1 polymer ?
#
loop_
_entity_poly.entity_id
_entity_poly.type
_entity_poly.pdbx_seq_one_letter_code
_entity_poly.pdbx_strand_id
1 'polypeptide(L)'
;MATFVDRVTLHVQAGDGGNGCASVLREKFKPLGGPDGGNGGRGGDVTLEVDPNVTTLLEFHHGPHRKAANGKAGQGGNRNGAEADDIVLRVPPGTMVLSPTGDVIADLVGAGTRFVIARAGRGGLGNAALASPRRKAPGFALLGEPGEHRD
;
A
#
# COMPACT_ATOMS: atom_id res chain seq x y z
N MET A 1 26.61 21.96 -8.92
CA MET A 1 25.52 20.98 -8.67
C MET A 1 25.69 19.84 -9.66
N ALA A 2 25.47 18.59 -9.23
CA ALA A 2 25.56 17.44 -10.14
C ALA A 2 24.44 17.51 -11.18
N THR A 3 24.80 17.45 -12.46
CA THR A 3 23.85 17.55 -13.59
C THR A 3 23.31 16.17 -14.00
N PHE A 4 23.93 15.09 -13.51
CA PHE A 4 23.62 13.71 -13.87
C PHE A 4 23.94 12.78 -12.71
N VAL A 5 23.07 11.79 -12.49
CA VAL A 5 23.25 10.70 -11.51
C VAL A 5 22.75 9.42 -12.15
N ASP A 6 23.60 8.39 -12.16
CA ASP A 6 23.33 7.05 -12.70
C ASP A 6 23.10 6.00 -11.62
N ARG A 7 23.52 6.27 -10.38
CA ARG A 7 23.35 5.38 -9.23
C ARG A 7 22.79 6.12 -8.03
N VAL A 8 21.78 5.52 -7.40
CA VAL A 8 21.12 6.05 -6.21
C VAL A 8 20.65 4.92 -5.32
N THR A 9 20.62 5.15 -4.01
CA THR A 9 19.94 4.29 -3.03
C THR A 9 18.56 4.87 -2.77
N LEU A 10 17.53 4.04 -2.85
CA LEU A 10 16.15 4.46 -2.75
C LEU A 10 15.48 3.77 -1.56
N HIS A 11 15.01 4.56 -0.62
CA HIS A 11 14.29 4.07 0.55
C HIS A 11 12.79 4.09 0.25
N VAL A 12 12.20 2.91 0.07
CA VAL A 12 10.80 2.78 -0.31
C VAL A 12 9.94 2.23 0.83
N GLN A 13 8.79 2.85 1.01
CA GLN A 13 7.75 2.37 1.91
C GLN A 13 6.43 2.28 1.16
N ALA A 14 5.89 1.07 1.02
CA ALA A 14 4.52 0.90 0.54
C ALA A 14 3.52 1.35 1.61
N GLY A 15 2.28 1.60 1.19
CA GLY A 15 1.21 1.96 2.08
C GLY A 15 0.83 0.82 3.00
N ASP A 16 0.59 1.13 4.26
CA ASP A 16 -0.01 0.17 5.18
C ASP A 16 -1.49 -0.03 4.85
N GLY A 17 -2.01 -1.23 5.12
CA GLY A 17 -3.44 -1.49 5.06
C GLY A 17 -4.18 -0.70 6.14
N GLY A 18 -5.38 -0.24 5.81
CA GLY A 18 -6.29 0.35 6.79
C GLY A 18 -6.79 -0.70 7.78
N ASN A 19 -7.09 -0.29 9.01
CA ASN A 19 -7.65 -1.20 10.01
C ASN A 19 -9.12 -1.52 9.71
N GLY A 20 -9.54 -2.74 10.04
CA GLY A 20 -10.96 -3.08 10.11
C GLY A 20 -11.66 -2.37 11.27
N CYS A 21 -12.98 -2.21 11.17
CA CYS A 21 -13.78 -1.58 12.22
C CYS A 21 -14.53 -2.64 13.04
N ALA A 22 -14.56 -2.47 14.36
CA ALA A 22 -15.49 -3.19 15.23
C ALA A 22 -16.67 -2.26 15.53
N SER A 23 -17.84 -2.56 14.93
CA SER A 23 -19.05 -1.76 15.13
C SER A 23 -20.29 -2.66 15.19
N VAL A 24 -21.33 -2.17 15.87
CA VAL A 24 -22.62 -2.87 15.98
C VAL A 24 -23.71 -1.89 15.57
N LEU A 25 -24.59 -2.34 14.68
CA LEU A 25 -25.71 -1.54 14.21
C LEU A 25 -26.65 -1.20 15.37
N ARG A 26 -26.97 0.08 15.52
CA ARG A 26 -27.86 0.59 16.57
C ARG A 26 -29.07 1.26 15.93
N GLU A 27 -30.23 0.63 16.03
CA GLU A 27 -31.50 1.16 15.56
C GLU A 27 -32.49 1.21 16.73
N LYS A 28 -33.28 2.29 16.80
CA LYS A 28 -34.32 2.42 17.83
C LYS A 28 -35.29 1.25 17.70
N PHE A 29 -35.60 0.59 18.82
CA PHE A 29 -36.49 -0.58 18.90
C PHE A 29 -35.96 -1.88 18.28
N LYS A 30 -34.67 -1.95 17.89
CA LYS A 30 -34.04 -3.18 17.40
C LYS A 30 -32.87 -3.58 18.31
N PRO A 31 -33.10 -4.46 19.30
CA PRO A 31 -32.09 -4.79 20.32
C PRO A 31 -30.89 -5.57 19.78
N LEU A 32 -31.01 -6.23 18.62
CA LEU A 32 -29.96 -7.06 18.01
C LEU A 32 -29.69 -6.62 16.56
N GLY A 33 -28.97 -5.50 16.39
CA GLY A 33 -28.64 -4.98 15.06
C GLY A 33 -27.60 -5.79 14.29
N GLY A 34 -26.79 -6.59 14.99
CA GLY A 34 -25.68 -7.34 14.40
C GLY A 34 -24.45 -6.47 14.14
N PRO A 35 -23.32 -7.07 13.74
CA PRO A 35 -22.08 -6.36 13.45
C PRO A 35 -22.20 -5.61 12.12
N ASP A 36 -21.70 -4.38 12.09
CA ASP A 36 -21.72 -3.51 10.91
C ASP A 36 -20.39 -2.79 10.69
N GLY A 37 -19.30 -3.27 11.28
CA GLY A 37 -17.97 -2.73 11.03
C GLY A 37 -17.42 -3.19 9.68
N GLY A 38 -17.10 -2.23 8.81
CA GLY A 38 -16.47 -2.47 7.52
C GLY A 38 -14.99 -2.82 7.59
N ASN A 39 -14.45 -3.30 6.47
CA ASN A 39 -13.04 -3.63 6.29
C ASN A 39 -12.20 -2.38 6.06
N GLY A 40 -10.91 -2.42 6.38
CA GLY A 40 -9.98 -1.40 5.94
C GLY A 40 -9.64 -1.52 4.46
N GLY A 41 -9.23 -0.41 3.86
CA GLY A 41 -8.74 -0.37 2.48
C GLY A 41 -7.29 -0.85 2.37
N ARG A 42 -6.88 -1.28 1.18
CA ARG A 42 -5.49 -1.61 0.87
C ARG A 42 -4.62 -0.33 0.86
N GLY A 43 -3.35 -0.45 1.24
CA GLY A 43 -2.36 0.61 0.98
C GLY A 43 -2.01 0.75 -0.51
N GLY A 44 -1.21 1.76 -0.84
CA GLY A 44 -0.65 1.95 -2.19
C GLY A 44 0.66 1.20 -2.39
N ASP A 45 0.86 0.61 -3.57
CA ASP A 45 2.15 0.04 -4.00
C ASP A 45 3.15 1.15 -4.35
N VAL A 46 4.44 0.80 -4.30
CA VAL A 46 5.51 1.59 -4.93
C VAL A 46 5.98 0.86 -6.18
N THR A 47 5.80 1.49 -7.34
CA THR A 47 6.12 0.89 -8.64
C THR A 47 7.16 1.73 -9.38
N LEU A 48 8.15 1.09 -9.98
CA LEU A 48 9.02 1.71 -10.98
C LEU A 48 8.40 1.51 -12.36
N GLU A 49 8.46 2.55 -13.19
CA GLU A 49 7.99 2.50 -14.57
C GLU A 49 9.02 3.14 -15.51
N VAL A 50 9.34 2.46 -16.62
CA VAL A 50 10.25 3.00 -17.61
C VAL A 50 9.58 4.09 -18.43
N ASP A 51 10.12 5.31 -18.36
CA ASP A 51 9.69 6.45 -19.18
C ASP A 51 10.88 6.92 -20.05
N PRO A 52 10.79 6.82 -21.39
CA PRO A 52 11.85 7.27 -22.30
C PRO A 52 12.21 8.75 -22.20
N ASN A 53 11.33 9.58 -21.60
CA ASN A 53 11.60 11.00 -21.40
C ASN A 53 12.48 11.26 -20.16
N VAL A 54 12.68 10.25 -19.31
CA VAL A 54 13.55 10.34 -18.14
C VAL A 54 14.94 9.85 -18.53
N THR A 55 15.96 10.67 -18.28
CA THR A 55 17.34 10.43 -18.74
C THR A 55 18.36 10.28 -17.61
N THR A 56 17.96 10.53 -16.36
CA THR A 56 18.83 10.55 -15.17
C THR A 56 18.06 10.15 -13.93
N LEU A 57 18.74 9.63 -12.91
CA LEU A 57 18.17 9.30 -11.58
C LEU A 57 18.28 10.48 -10.59
N LEU A 58 18.58 11.68 -11.08
CA LEU A 58 18.80 12.88 -10.27
C LEU A 58 17.61 13.21 -9.34
N GLU A 59 16.37 12.94 -9.76
CA GLU A 59 15.19 13.18 -8.92
C GLU A 59 15.21 12.35 -7.63
N PHE A 60 15.70 11.11 -7.70
CA PHE A 60 15.82 10.23 -6.55
C PHE A 60 17.01 10.60 -5.66
N HIS A 61 18.05 11.21 -6.22
CA HIS A 61 19.19 11.69 -5.43
C HIS A 61 18.78 12.81 -4.47
N HIS A 62 17.89 13.71 -4.90
CA HIS A 62 17.38 14.80 -4.04
C HIS A 62 16.24 14.35 -3.11
N GLY A 63 15.49 13.31 -3.49
CA GLY A 63 14.40 12.73 -2.71
C GLY A 63 14.47 11.21 -2.67
N PRO A 64 15.38 10.63 -1.86
CA PRO A 64 15.59 9.18 -1.82
C PRO A 64 14.48 8.42 -1.09
N HIS A 65 13.71 9.09 -0.21
CA HIS A 65 12.59 8.49 0.50
C HIS A 65 11.30 8.60 -0.32
N ARG A 66 10.69 7.46 -0.64
CA ARG A 66 9.44 7.41 -1.40
C ARG A 66 8.42 6.56 -0.65
N LYS A 67 7.30 7.17 -0.28
CA LYS A 67 6.26 6.55 0.53
C LYS A 67 4.91 6.61 -0.18
N ALA A 68 4.25 5.46 -0.33
CA ALA A 68 2.88 5.39 -0.84
C ALA A 68 1.86 5.68 0.27
N ALA A 69 0.63 6.02 -0.13
CA ALA A 69 -0.43 6.35 0.82
C ALA A 69 -0.93 5.09 1.56
N ASN A 70 -1.34 5.26 2.82
CA ASN A 70 -1.96 4.18 3.59
C ASN A 70 -3.44 4.04 3.25
N GLY A 71 -3.96 2.81 3.30
CA GLY A 71 -5.38 2.52 3.16
C GLY A 71 -6.19 3.15 4.30
N LYS A 72 -7.42 3.56 4.01
CA LYS A 72 -8.31 4.13 5.04
C LYS A 72 -8.87 3.03 5.94
N ALA A 73 -9.12 3.36 7.20
CA ALA A 73 -9.80 2.44 8.11
C ALA A 73 -11.27 2.23 7.69
N GLY A 74 -11.78 1.03 7.96
CA GLY A 74 -13.20 0.74 7.88
C GLY A 74 -13.99 1.55 8.90
N GLN A 75 -15.31 1.63 8.70
CA GLN A 75 -16.22 2.35 9.59
C GLN A 75 -17.49 1.54 9.84
N GLY A 76 -18.24 1.91 10.88
CA GLY A 76 -19.60 1.39 11.10
C GLY A 76 -20.55 1.74 9.95
N GLY A 77 -21.67 1.03 9.87
CA GLY A 77 -22.62 1.11 8.75
C GLY A 77 -22.15 0.36 7.51
N ASN A 78 -21.37 -0.71 7.67
CA ASN A 78 -20.78 -1.54 6.61
C ASN A 78 -19.94 -0.74 5.60
N ARG A 79 -19.29 0.33 6.07
CA ARG A 79 -18.49 1.21 5.22
C ARG A 79 -17.04 0.73 5.21
N ASN A 80 -16.62 0.16 4.09
CA ASN A 80 -15.23 -0.20 3.88
C ASN A 80 -14.38 1.06 3.71
N GLY A 81 -13.13 1.00 4.17
CA GLY A 81 -12.15 2.03 3.94
C GLY A 81 -11.73 2.09 2.48
N ALA A 82 -11.50 3.30 1.98
CA ALA A 82 -10.94 3.50 0.64
C ALA A 82 -9.53 2.91 0.53
N GLU A 83 -9.25 2.30 -0.62
CA GLU A 83 -7.90 1.93 -1.03
C GLU A 83 -7.06 3.19 -1.28
N ALA A 84 -5.76 3.09 -1.03
CA ALA A 84 -4.85 4.19 -1.25
C ALA A 84 -4.29 4.16 -2.67
N ASP A 85 -3.96 5.34 -3.19
CA ASP A 85 -3.31 5.46 -4.49
C ASP A 85 -1.88 4.92 -4.44
N ASP A 86 -1.52 4.14 -5.46
CA ASP A 86 -0.15 3.71 -5.71
C ASP A 86 0.73 4.91 -6.10
N ILE A 87 2.04 4.80 -5.88
CA ILE A 87 3.01 5.76 -6.42
C ILE A 87 3.80 5.11 -7.56
N VAL A 88 3.99 5.87 -8.64
CA VAL A 88 4.78 5.45 -9.80
C VAL A 88 6.02 6.34 -9.89
N LEU A 89 7.18 5.71 -9.78
CA LEU A 89 8.49 6.31 -9.86
C LEU A 89 9.04 6.05 -11.26
N ARG A 90 9.21 7.11 -12.04
CA ARG A 90 9.64 6.99 -13.44
C ARG A 90 11.15 6.88 -13.53
N VAL A 91 11.64 5.94 -14.32
CA VAL A 91 13.08 5.69 -14.48
C VAL A 91 13.49 5.66 -15.96
N PRO A 92 14.75 5.98 -16.28
CA PRO A 92 15.28 5.80 -17.63
C PRO A 92 15.21 4.34 -18.10
N PRO A 93 15.11 4.09 -19.42
CA PRO A 93 15.29 2.76 -19.98
C PRO A 93 16.66 2.16 -19.63
N GLY A 94 16.68 0.87 -19.29
CA GLY A 94 17.91 0.16 -18.89
C GLY A 94 18.29 0.35 -17.43
N THR A 95 17.36 0.80 -16.58
CA THR A 95 17.59 0.92 -15.14
C THR A 95 17.63 -0.47 -14.49
N MET A 96 18.73 -0.80 -13.83
CA MET A 96 18.85 -2.02 -13.04
C MET A 96 18.50 -1.76 -11.57
N VAL A 97 17.64 -2.61 -11.01
CA VAL A 97 17.30 -2.60 -9.58
C VAL A 97 18.12 -3.66 -8.88
N LEU A 98 18.92 -3.23 -7.91
CA LEU A 98 19.81 -4.09 -7.14
C LEU A 98 19.34 -4.18 -5.69
N SER A 99 19.57 -5.32 -5.04
CA SER A 99 19.47 -5.42 -3.59
C SER A 99 20.63 -4.66 -2.92
N PRO A 100 20.55 -4.39 -1.60
CA PRO A 100 21.68 -3.86 -0.83
C PRO A 100 22.94 -4.74 -0.92
N THR A 101 22.79 -6.04 -1.17
CA THR A 101 23.91 -7.00 -1.35
C THR A 101 24.48 -6.99 -2.77
N GLY A 102 23.85 -6.30 -3.72
CA GLY A 102 24.28 -6.20 -5.11
C GLY A 102 23.65 -7.23 -6.05
N ASP A 103 22.70 -8.04 -5.56
CA ASP A 103 21.98 -9.00 -6.39
C ASP A 103 20.99 -8.29 -7.30
N VAL A 104 20.88 -8.72 -8.55
CA VAL A 104 19.94 -8.12 -9.50
C VAL A 104 18.53 -8.59 -9.16
N ILE A 105 17.66 -7.64 -8.78
CA ILE A 105 16.24 -7.88 -8.48
C ILE A 105 15.42 -7.78 -9.77
N ALA A 106 15.69 -6.75 -10.57
CA ALA A 106 14.97 -6.50 -11.82
C ALA A 106 15.84 -5.70 -12.80
N ASP A 107 15.60 -5.91 -14.08
CA ASP A 107 16.16 -5.12 -15.16
C ASP A 107 15.02 -4.48 -15.97
N LEU A 108 14.97 -3.14 -16.00
CA LEU A 108 13.87 -2.36 -16.54
C LEU A 108 14.20 -1.90 -17.96
N VAL A 109 13.94 -2.78 -18.92
CA VAL A 109 14.16 -2.54 -20.35
C VAL A 109 12.83 -2.37 -21.08
N GLY A 110 12.79 -1.43 -22.03
CA GLY A 110 11.61 -1.14 -22.84
C GLY A 110 10.64 -0.15 -22.18
N ALA A 111 10.06 0.73 -22.99
CA ALA A 111 9.14 1.78 -22.52
C ALA A 111 7.88 1.17 -21.88
N GLY A 112 7.45 1.72 -20.74
CA GLY A 112 6.26 1.27 -20.03
C GLY A 112 6.43 -0.02 -19.22
N THR A 113 7.64 -0.61 -19.19
CA THR A 113 7.94 -1.74 -18.31
C THR A 113 7.78 -1.32 -16.85
N ARG A 114 7.05 -2.11 -16.06
CA ARG A 114 6.73 -1.81 -14.65
C ARG A 114 7.23 -2.89 -13.71
N PHE A 115 7.72 -2.48 -12.56
CA PHE A 115 8.13 -3.38 -11.49
C PHE A 115 7.68 -2.84 -10.14
N VAL A 116 6.96 -3.67 -9.37
CA VAL A 116 6.51 -3.32 -8.03
C VAL A 116 7.63 -3.61 -7.05
N ILE A 117 8.23 -2.55 -6.53
CA ILE A 117 9.44 -2.62 -5.70
C ILE A 117 9.08 -2.76 -4.22
N ALA A 118 7.92 -2.23 -3.81
CA ALA A 118 7.37 -2.46 -2.49
C ALA A 118 5.86 -2.69 -2.59
N ARG A 119 5.40 -3.83 -2.06
CA ARG A 119 3.98 -4.21 -2.04
C ARG A 119 3.24 -3.60 -0.86
N ALA A 120 2.04 -3.12 -1.12
CA ALA A 120 1.14 -2.56 -0.12
C ALA A 120 0.63 -3.61 0.88
N GLY A 121 0.39 -3.14 2.08
CA GLY A 121 -0.31 -3.87 3.12
C GLY A 121 -1.79 -4.09 2.78
N ARG A 122 -2.30 -5.26 3.13
CA ARG A 122 -3.72 -5.60 2.99
C ARG A 122 -4.56 -4.92 4.06
N GLY A 123 -5.78 -4.51 3.69
CA GLY A 123 -6.75 -3.97 4.64
C GLY A 123 -7.20 -5.01 5.66
N GLY A 124 -7.36 -4.58 6.91
CA GLY A 124 -7.85 -5.40 8.01
C GLY A 124 -9.34 -5.72 7.89
N LEU A 125 -9.73 -6.90 8.35
CA LEU A 125 -11.13 -7.34 8.35
C LEU A 125 -11.93 -6.66 9.47
N GLY A 126 -13.08 -6.08 9.12
CA GLY A 126 -14.06 -5.58 10.06
C GLY A 126 -14.79 -6.72 10.78
N ASN A 127 -15.45 -6.41 11.89
CA ASN A 127 -16.15 -7.44 12.67
C ASN A 127 -17.33 -8.09 11.93
N ALA A 128 -17.91 -7.40 10.93
CA ALA A 128 -18.95 -7.97 10.07
C ALA A 128 -18.42 -9.13 9.22
N ALA A 129 -17.20 -9.01 8.68
CA ALA A 129 -16.53 -10.06 7.92
C ALA A 129 -16.08 -11.26 8.78
N LEU A 130 -15.93 -11.05 10.09
CA LEU A 130 -15.53 -12.07 11.06
C LEU A 130 -16.73 -12.78 11.73
N ALA A 131 -17.94 -12.36 11.41
CA ALA A 131 -19.15 -12.93 11.99
C ALA A 131 -19.35 -14.38 11.53
N SER A 132 -19.82 -15.23 12.44
CA SER A 132 -20.12 -16.65 12.17
C SER A 132 -21.30 -17.12 13.02
N PRO A 133 -21.87 -18.31 12.77
CA PRO A 133 -22.96 -18.84 13.59
C PRO A 133 -22.62 -18.93 15.09
N ARG A 134 -21.34 -19.17 15.42
CA ARG A 134 -20.82 -19.22 16.80
C ARG A 134 -20.48 -17.85 17.37
N ARG A 135 -20.24 -16.84 16.53
CA ARG A 135 -19.89 -15.46 16.92
C ARG A 135 -20.70 -14.47 16.10
N LYS A 136 -21.94 -14.21 16.54
CA LYS A 136 -22.89 -13.39 15.78
C LYS A 136 -22.48 -11.92 15.68
N ALA A 137 -21.90 -11.35 16.74
CA ALA A 137 -21.41 -9.97 16.77
C ALA A 137 -20.02 -9.93 17.44
N PRO A 138 -18.94 -10.21 16.68
CA PRO A 138 -17.59 -10.15 17.22
C PRO A 138 -17.27 -8.74 17.75
N GLY A 139 -16.69 -8.66 18.95
CA GLY A 139 -16.26 -7.40 19.57
C GLY A 139 -14.87 -6.93 19.13
N PHE A 140 -14.31 -7.52 18.07
CA PHE A 140 -12.97 -7.23 17.58
C PHE A 140 -12.95 -7.17 16.05
N ALA A 141 -11.94 -6.48 15.52
CA ALA A 141 -11.60 -6.40 14.10
C ALA A 141 -10.11 -6.70 13.93
N LEU A 142 -9.69 -7.02 12.71
CA LEU A 142 -8.27 -7.20 12.40
C LEU A 142 -7.64 -5.86 11.99
N LEU A 143 -6.38 -5.69 12.35
CA LEU A 143 -5.56 -4.57 11.89
C LEU A 143 -5.20 -4.77 10.41
N GLY A 144 -4.88 -3.68 9.72
CA GLY A 144 -4.27 -3.76 8.40
C GLY A 144 -2.86 -4.32 8.51
N GLU A 145 -2.43 -5.01 7.46
CA GLU A 145 -1.05 -5.49 7.36
C GLU A 145 -0.12 -4.30 7.05
N PRO A 146 1.13 -4.32 7.57
CA PRO A 146 2.12 -3.32 7.20
C PRO A 146 2.49 -3.44 5.72
N GLY A 147 2.76 -2.31 5.08
CA GLY A 147 3.36 -2.30 3.74
C GLY A 147 4.82 -2.77 3.76
N GLU A 148 5.32 -3.26 2.64
CA GLU A 148 6.74 -3.58 2.51
C GLU A 148 7.60 -2.33 2.64
N HIS A 149 8.73 -2.48 3.32
CA HIS A 149 9.77 -1.45 3.44
C HIS A 149 11.09 -2.03 2.93
N ARG A 150 11.76 -1.32 2.01
CA ARG A 150 13.03 -1.75 1.41
C ARG A 150 13.97 -0.56 1.21
N ASP A 151 15.26 -0.85 1.29
CA ASP A 151 16.38 0.08 1.05
C ASP A 151 17.19 -0.33 -0.19
#